data_AF-W7TRP8-F1
#
_entry.id   AF-W7TRP8-F1
#
_cell.length_a   1.000
_cell.length_b   1.000
_cell.length_c   1.000
_cell.angle_alpha   90.00
_cell.angle_beta   90.00
_cell.angle_gamma   90.00
#
_symmetry.space_group_name_H-M   'P 1'
#
loop_
_entity.id
_entity.type
_entity.pdbx_description
1 polymer ?
#
loop_
_entity_poly.entity_id
_entity_poly.type
_entity_poly.pdbx_seq_one_letter_code
_entity_poly.pdbx_strand_id
1 'polypeptide(L)'
;MPFKKYVAVIGSSGGGGASHAGSDVYGLLIALRQELAQCEVGIAVAQLVDCSTPLDFAASQTPTVLWTFNTETNQVERSYEGTLEAVNERAQLMDRAISRMIIGDEKQRVDGLISISADPEAVNQFTFLAAAKAKIPVVGTGGTSLGKAAGDLGCDVVGNSGGSVSTTIETKALSFTASLASFWGLPYDPLISYPQLHSILAACLPVFVAVVLAKEAWRKALALGISDWWLARQTHATFTGLSDIANALPVVVAVVTASQVGRLGEAGLLSGVLAGMLACGAGGSEEGTGSESTVLAGALTGLLAGWLSRQLLVATAKSLWVPATASSIITAGAAGLSAGLGGRLLIRRPCAWVSDTFRSILLYLEAPVVVGNDAGGGRGGVAGISAFQWALALAVGPGVTYGSQRGLYHVVLLPLILFEMERGDPSFLGAVDYCSLCLVSAGVTVATWLLPLPPDHPSNGGRDPRPLARRGAYTNLVWGDFVEACYPLVQHSVFLTGAVYAASTLSTAVLLQEGGRSSAYMPAPLSLWLASHVEEGEGSAWRASLIAFGLPFSATLLRNGWHRFGGWE
;
A
#
# COMPACT_ATOMS: atom_id res chain seq x y z
N MET A 1 -14.99 30.55 2.12
CA MET A 1 -15.50 31.27 0.93
C MET A 1 -16.85 30.66 0.59
N PRO A 2 -17.90 31.44 0.28
CA PRO A 2 -19.18 30.82 -0.09
C PRO A 2 -19.01 30.08 -1.40
N PHE A 3 -19.50 28.84 -1.47
CA PHE A 3 -19.49 28.03 -2.68
C PHE A 3 -20.32 28.69 -3.80
N LYS A 4 -19.97 28.44 -5.07
CA LYS A 4 -20.69 28.99 -6.24
C LYS A 4 -22.07 28.38 -6.43
N LYS A 5 -22.21 27.10 -6.04
CA LYS A 5 -23.41 26.29 -6.17
C LYS A 5 -23.56 25.42 -4.94
N TYR A 6 -24.79 25.03 -4.64
CA TYR A 6 -25.06 24.08 -3.56
C TYR A 6 -25.93 22.92 -4.03
N VAL A 7 -25.67 21.73 -3.50
CA VAL A 7 -26.44 20.52 -3.79
C VAL A 7 -27.17 20.01 -2.56
N ALA A 8 -28.31 19.37 -2.81
CA ALA A 8 -28.95 18.47 -1.84
C ALA A 8 -28.52 17.03 -2.14
N VAL A 9 -28.20 16.27 -1.09
CA VAL A 9 -27.88 14.84 -1.19
C VAL A 9 -28.99 14.04 -0.51
N ILE A 10 -29.73 13.23 -1.25
CA ILE A 10 -30.86 12.46 -0.72
C ILE A 10 -30.71 10.97 -1.03
N GLY A 11 -31.34 10.13 -0.22
CA GLY A 11 -31.54 8.72 -0.53
C GLY A 11 -31.21 7.79 0.63
N SER A 12 -30.60 6.66 0.32
CA SER A 12 -30.43 5.56 1.26
C SER A 12 -29.21 4.68 0.98
N SER A 13 -28.92 3.77 1.91
CA SER A 13 -27.96 2.66 1.79
C SER A 13 -28.30 1.69 0.63
N GLY A 14 -29.52 1.76 0.08
CA GLY A 14 -29.95 1.00 -1.10
C GLY A 14 -30.38 -0.45 -0.82
N GLY A 15 -30.84 -1.12 -1.88
CA GLY A 15 -31.22 -2.53 -1.91
C GLY A 15 -30.26 -3.33 -2.80
N GLY A 16 -29.84 -4.51 -2.34
CA GLY A 16 -29.14 -5.48 -3.18
C GLY A 16 -28.22 -6.41 -2.38
N GLY A 17 -28.47 -7.73 -2.47
CA GLY A 17 -27.56 -8.78 -1.98
C GLY A 17 -26.23 -8.89 -2.75
N ALA A 18 -25.97 -8.02 -3.72
CA ALA A 18 -24.80 -8.04 -4.58
C ALA A 18 -24.04 -6.70 -4.50
N SER A 19 -23.03 -6.69 -3.63
CA SER A 19 -21.87 -5.79 -3.51
C SER A 19 -21.81 -4.98 -2.22
N HIS A 20 -20.84 -5.33 -1.37
CA HIS A 20 -20.51 -4.65 -0.11
C HIS A 20 -19.94 -3.22 -0.31
N ALA A 21 -19.89 -2.71 -1.56
CA ALA A 21 -19.30 -1.42 -1.91
C ALA A 21 -20.28 -0.23 -1.79
N GLY A 22 -21.52 -0.47 -1.35
CA GLY A 22 -22.59 0.54 -1.27
C GLY A 22 -23.07 0.92 0.14
N SER A 23 -22.63 0.23 1.20
CA SER A 23 -23.23 0.36 2.54
C SER A 23 -22.67 1.50 3.39
N ASP A 24 -21.54 2.11 3.03
CA ASP A 24 -20.96 3.22 3.80
C ASP A 24 -21.45 4.58 3.27
N VAL A 25 -22.66 4.94 3.72
CA VAL A 25 -23.33 6.21 3.46
C VAL A 25 -22.50 7.40 3.98
N TYR A 26 -21.84 7.23 5.13
CA TYR A 26 -21.00 8.25 5.75
C TYR A 26 -19.75 8.54 4.90
N GLY A 27 -19.04 7.49 4.48
CA GLY A 27 -17.90 7.58 3.57
C GLY A 27 -18.25 8.25 2.25
N LEU A 28 -19.45 7.98 1.71
CA LEU A 28 -19.93 8.63 0.49
C LEU A 28 -20.16 10.13 0.66
N LEU A 29 -20.73 10.59 1.77
CA LEU A 29 -20.86 12.02 2.04
C LEU A 29 -19.50 12.72 2.18
N ILE A 30 -18.52 12.06 2.80
CA ILE A 30 -17.16 12.59 2.90
C ILE A 30 -16.53 12.71 1.50
N ALA A 31 -16.62 11.66 0.69
CA ALA A 31 -16.06 11.65 -0.66
C ALA A 31 -16.72 12.72 -1.54
N LEU A 32 -18.05 12.85 -1.48
CA LEU A 32 -18.79 13.90 -2.18
C LEU A 32 -18.35 15.29 -1.75
N ARG A 33 -18.22 15.54 -0.44
CA ARG A 33 -17.76 16.83 0.09
C ARG A 33 -16.36 17.18 -0.45
N GLN A 34 -15.46 16.21 -0.53
CA GLN A 34 -14.09 16.42 -1.02
C GLN A 34 -14.04 16.71 -2.53
N GLU A 35 -14.82 15.97 -3.32
CA GLU A 35 -14.85 16.12 -4.79
C GLU A 35 -15.61 17.39 -5.21
N LEU A 36 -16.79 17.65 -4.64
CA LEU A 36 -17.58 18.86 -4.93
C LEU A 36 -16.81 20.15 -4.58
N ALA A 37 -15.98 20.11 -3.54
CA ALA A 37 -15.12 21.23 -3.20
C ALA A 37 -14.10 21.58 -4.31
N GLN A 38 -13.69 20.62 -5.16
CA GLN A 38 -12.76 20.86 -6.27
C GLN A 38 -13.38 21.72 -7.38
N CYS A 39 -14.71 21.82 -7.46
CA CYS A 39 -15.42 22.68 -8.41
C CYS A 39 -16.21 23.81 -7.72
N GLU A 40 -15.84 24.15 -6.48
CA GLU A 40 -16.49 25.20 -5.67
C GLU A 40 -18.00 24.96 -5.46
N VAL A 41 -18.40 23.70 -5.32
CA VAL A 41 -19.77 23.28 -5.00
C VAL A 41 -19.84 22.81 -3.55
N GLY A 42 -20.83 23.31 -2.81
CA GLY A 42 -21.08 22.95 -1.41
C GLY A 42 -22.25 21.97 -1.27
N ILE A 43 -22.30 21.25 -0.15
CA ILE A 43 -23.50 20.51 0.25
C ILE A 43 -24.35 21.46 1.10
N ALA A 44 -25.58 21.77 0.66
CA ALA A 44 -26.52 22.56 1.46
C ALA A 44 -27.23 21.70 2.50
N VAL A 45 -27.59 20.48 2.12
CA VAL A 45 -28.34 19.56 2.97
C VAL A 45 -28.09 18.13 2.54
N ALA A 46 -28.05 17.22 3.51
CA ALA A 46 -28.03 15.79 3.24
C ALA A 46 -29.13 15.09 4.05
N GLN A 47 -29.77 14.10 3.45
CA GLN A 47 -30.75 13.21 4.05
C GLN A 47 -30.48 11.79 3.53
N LEU A 48 -29.72 11.00 4.29
CA LEU A 48 -29.40 9.63 3.91
C LEU A 48 -29.80 8.63 4.98
N VAL A 49 -30.60 7.65 4.57
CA VAL A 49 -31.10 6.56 5.42
C VAL A 49 -30.16 5.36 5.33
N ASP A 50 -29.48 5.06 6.43
CA ASP A 50 -28.50 3.98 6.53
C ASP A 50 -29.06 2.83 7.38
N CYS A 51 -29.41 1.73 6.72
CA CYS A 51 -30.07 0.60 7.35
C CYS A 51 -29.06 -0.52 7.60
N SER A 52 -29.13 -1.15 8.78
CA SER A 52 -28.23 -2.25 9.14
C SER A 52 -28.38 -3.50 8.26
N THR A 53 -29.49 -3.62 7.54
CA THR A 53 -29.78 -4.69 6.57
C THR A 53 -30.08 -4.04 5.22
N PRO A 54 -29.67 -4.64 4.08
CA PRO A 54 -30.06 -4.13 2.77
C PRO A 54 -31.58 -3.94 2.67
N LEU A 55 -32.02 -2.84 2.08
CA LEU A 55 -33.42 -2.41 2.14
C LEU A 55 -34.39 -3.40 1.49
N ASP A 56 -33.93 -4.21 0.53
CA ASP A 56 -34.73 -5.28 -0.09
C ASP A 56 -35.18 -6.36 0.91
N PHE A 57 -34.46 -6.50 2.02
CA PHE A 57 -34.71 -7.50 3.06
C PHE A 57 -35.00 -6.87 4.43
N ALA A 58 -35.01 -5.55 4.52
CA ALA A 58 -35.21 -4.84 5.79
C ALA A 58 -36.69 -4.86 6.19
N ALA A 59 -36.95 -5.11 7.47
CA ALA A 59 -38.26 -4.98 8.08
C ALA A 59 -38.44 -3.57 8.66
N SER A 60 -39.67 -3.17 8.97
CA SER A 60 -39.97 -1.85 9.56
C SER A 60 -39.23 -1.58 10.88
N GLN A 61 -38.93 -2.63 11.63
CA GLN A 61 -38.23 -2.58 12.91
C GLN A 61 -36.71 -2.67 12.80
N THR A 62 -36.15 -2.78 11.59
CA THR A 62 -34.71 -2.91 11.39
C THR A 62 -33.97 -1.66 11.90
N PRO A 63 -32.89 -1.81 12.70
CA PRO A 63 -32.10 -0.68 13.17
C PRO A 63 -31.55 0.14 12.01
N THR A 64 -31.79 1.45 12.08
CA THR A 64 -31.55 2.40 10.99
C THR A 64 -31.08 3.74 11.55
N VAL A 65 -30.17 4.38 10.83
CA VAL A 65 -29.57 5.67 11.16
C VAL A 65 -29.93 6.70 10.08
N LEU A 66 -30.25 7.93 10.49
CA LEU A 66 -30.43 9.07 9.60
C LEU A 66 -29.21 10.00 9.65
N TRP A 67 -28.48 10.04 8.55
CA TRP A 67 -27.32 10.92 8.38
C TRP A 67 -27.72 12.24 7.73
N THR A 68 -27.25 13.34 8.31
CA THR A 68 -27.47 14.70 7.83
C THR A 68 -26.17 15.47 7.71
N PHE A 69 -26.22 16.61 7.03
CA PHE A 69 -25.06 17.49 6.87
C PHE A 69 -25.31 18.82 7.57
N ASN A 70 -24.39 19.18 8.46
CA ASN A 70 -24.44 20.46 9.16
C ASN A 70 -23.57 21.48 8.42
N THR A 71 -24.22 22.51 7.88
CA THR A 71 -23.54 23.56 7.10
C THR A 71 -22.68 24.50 7.93
N GLU A 72 -22.96 24.63 9.24
CA GLU A 72 -22.19 25.52 10.13
C GLU A 72 -20.87 24.88 10.55
N THR A 73 -20.92 23.59 10.92
CA THR A 73 -19.72 22.83 11.32
C THR A 73 -19.00 22.22 10.11
N ASN A 74 -19.64 22.20 8.94
CA ASN A 74 -19.17 21.55 7.71
C ASN A 74 -18.87 20.05 7.93
N GLN A 75 -19.70 19.40 8.75
CA GLN A 75 -19.55 18.00 9.17
C GLN A 75 -20.80 17.17 8.89
N VAL A 76 -20.59 15.87 8.71
CA VAL A 76 -21.64 14.86 8.59
C VAL A 76 -22.01 14.43 10.01
N GLU A 77 -23.29 14.49 10.34
CA GLU A 77 -23.81 14.23 11.68
C GLU A 77 -24.84 13.11 11.69
N ARG A 78 -24.84 12.33 12.77
CA ARG A 78 -25.88 11.34 13.05
C ARG A 78 -27.06 12.06 13.69
N SER A 79 -28.07 12.41 12.89
CA SER A 79 -29.21 13.21 13.36
C SER A 79 -30.22 12.41 14.20
N TYR A 80 -30.39 11.12 13.87
CA TYR A 80 -31.35 10.25 14.53
C TYR A 80 -30.96 8.78 14.33
N GLU A 81 -31.30 7.94 15.29
CA GLU A 81 -31.10 6.50 15.28
C GLU A 81 -32.33 5.83 15.88
N GLY A 82 -32.86 4.82 15.19
CA GLY A 82 -34.10 4.15 15.57
C GLY A 82 -34.47 3.03 14.62
N THR A 83 -35.77 2.71 14.53
CA THR A 83 -36.31 1.74 13.58
C THR A 83 -36.44 2.36 12.19
N LEU A 84 -36.42 1.54 11.13
CA LEU A 84 -36.61 2.00 9.74
C LEU A 84 -37.87 2.86 9.57
N GLU A 85 -38.98 2.47 10.20
CA GLU A 85 -40.25 3.22 10.16
C GLU A 85 -40.11 4.63 10.74
N ALA A 86 -39.64 4.75 11.99
CA ALA A 86 -39.38 6.03 12.65
C ALA A 86 -38.36 6.91 11.89
N VAL A 87 -37.33 6.30 11.30
CA VAL A 87 -36.37 7.04 10.46
C VAL A 87 -37.03 7.55 9.18
N ASN A 88 -37.86 6.74 8.51
CA ASN A 88 -38.57 7.14 7.30
C ASN A 88 -39.55 8.29 7.55
N GLU A 89 -40.27 8.30 8.68
CA GLU A 89 -41.13 9.44 9.05
C GLU A 89 -40.32 10.74 9.17
N ARG A 90 -39.15 10.67 9.81
CA ARG A 90 -38.26 11.81 10.00
C ARG A 90 -37.64 12.27 8.67
N ALA A 91 -37.28 11.32 7.82
CA ALA A 91 -36.80 11.55 6.47
C ALA A 91 -37.87 12.24 5.58
N GLN A 92 -39.14 11.86 5.70
CA GLN A 92 -40.25 12.53 4.98
C GLN A 92 -40.49 13.98 5.44
N LEU A 93 -40.22 14.28 6.72
CA LEU A 93 -40.26 15.67 7.21
C LEU A 93 -39.12 16.50 6.58
N MET A 94 -37.92 15.92 6.50
CA MET A 94 -36.78 16.56 5.84
C MET A 94 -37.00 16.73 4.34
N ASP A 95 -37.60 15.76 3.66
CA ASP A 95 -37.92 15.83 2.22
C ASP A 95 -38.77 17.06 1.88
N ARG A 96 -39.76 17.36 2.72
CA ARG A 96 -40.55 18.59 2.60
C ARG A 96 -39.71 19.85 2.81
N ALA A 97 -38.78 19.87 3.75
CA ALA A 97 -37.89 21.01 3.97
C ALA A 97 -36.95 21.22 2.76
N ILE A 98 -36.31 20.15 2.27
CA ILE A 98 -35.42 20.18 1.09
C ILE A 98 -36.18 20.69 -0.13
N SER A 99 -37.43 20.27 -0.33
CA SER A 99 -38.27 20.74 -1.43
C SER A 99 -38.47 22.28 -1.44
N ARG A 100 -38.56 22.91 -0.25
CA ARG A 100 -38.69 24.37 -0.11
C ARG A 100 -37.38 25.10 -0.40
N MET A 101 -36.24 24.51 -0.01
CA MET A 101 -34.90 25.01 -0.34
C MET A 101 -34.64 25.03 -1.86
N ILE A 102 -35.20 24.08 -2.60
CA ILE A 102 -35.10 24.02 -4.07
C ILE A 102 -35.96 25.11 -4.74
N ILE A 103 -37.19 25.31 -4.28
CA ILE A 103 -38.14 26.25 -4.92
C ILE A 103 -37.82 27.72 -4.59
N GLY A 104 -36.94 27.97 -3.60
CA GLY A 104 -36.37 29.30 -3.31
C GLY A 104 -37.02 30.05 -2.15
N ASP A 105 -37.80 29.37 -1.30
CA ASP A 105 -38.48 29.98 -0.15
C ASP A 105 -37.56 30.15 1.08
N GLU A 106 -36.32 29.64 1.04
CA GLU A 106 -35.36 29.65 2.16
C GLU A 106 -34.03 30.35 1.83
N LYS A 107 -33.29 30.74 2.88
CA LYS A 107 -31.99 31.44 2.78
C LYS A 107 -30.88 30.60 2.13
N GLN A 108 -31.05 29.28 2.01
CA GLN A 108 -30.12 28.35 1.38
C GLN A 108 -30.72 27.83 0.07
N ARG A 109 -30.14 28.26 -1.05
CA ARG A 109 -30.53 27.84 -2.39
C ARG A 109 -29.92 26.48 -2.72
N VAL A 110 -30.73 25.54 -3.19
CA VAL A 110 -30.26 24.28 -3.79
C VAL A 110 -30.28 24.41 -5.31
N ASP A 111 -29.11 24.25 -5.94
CA ASP A 111 -28.91 24.35 -7.39
C ASP A 111 -28.86 23.00 -8.11
N GLY A 112 -28.76 21.89 -7.39
CA GLY A 112 -28.66 20.54 -7.95
C GLY A 112 -29.00 19.45 -6.93
N LEU A 113 -29.31 18.25 -7.42
CA LEU A 113 -29.74 17.12 -6.61
C LEU A 113 -28.86 15.89 -6.86
N ILE A 114 -28.32 15.31 -5.79
CA ILE A 114 -27.63 14.03 -5.81
C ILE A 114 -28.54 12.99 -5.15
N SER A 115 -28.99 12.01 -5.92
CA SER A 115 -29.91 10.95 -5.50
C SER A 115 -29.19 9.61 -5.36
N ILE A 116 -29.19 9.01 -4.18
CA ILE A 116 -28.51 7.75 -3.91
C ILE A 116 -29.55 6.70 -3.56
N SER A 117 -30.02 5.93 -4.55
CA SER A 117 -31.09 4.92 -4.33
C SER A 117 -32.28 5.51 -3.55
N ALA A 118 -32.67 6.74 -3.91
CA ALA A 118 -33.78 7.44 -3.28
C ALA A 118 -35.11 6.86 -3.74
N ASP A 119 -36.16 7.07 -2.95
CA ASP A 119 -37.51 6.65 -3.29
C ASP A 119 -38.33 7.84 -3.82
N PRO A 120 -38.53 7.95 -5.15
CA PRO A 120 -39.27 9.07 -5.74
C PRO A 120 -40.77 9.01 -5.49
N GLU A 121 -41.31 7.89 -4.99
CA GLU A 121 -42.75 7.70 -4.80
C GLU A 121 -43.19 7.90 -3.34
N ALA A 122 -42.29 7.69 -2.37
CA ALA A 122 -42.60 7.91 -0.95
C ALA A 122 -41.61 8.86 -0.26
N VAL A 123 -40.47 8.36 0.25
CA VAL A 123 -39.63 9.10 1.21
C VAL A 123 -39.02 10.38 0.63
N ASN A 124 -38.77 10.42 -0.68
CA ASN A 124 -38.12 11.55 -1.36
C ASN A 124 -38.99 12.24 -2.41
N GLN A 125 -40.31 11.99 -2.38
CA GLN A 125 -41.24 12.43 -3.42
C GLN A 125 -41.26 13.96 -3.60
N PHE A 126 -41.30 14.73 -2.50
CA PHE A 126 -41.41 16.19 -2.59
C PHE A 126 -40.14 16.83 -3.15
N THR A 127 -38.96 16.29 -2.81
CA THR A 127 -37.69 16.76 -3.36
C THR A 127 -37.61 16.57 -4.87
N PHE A 128 -38.02 15.40 -5.39
CA PHE A 128 -38.01 15.17 -6.83
C PHE A 128 -39.02 16.05 -7.58
N LEU A 129 -40.23 16.22 -7.04
CA LEU A 129 -41.23 17.14 -7.62
C LEU A 129 -40.72 18.58 -7.67
N ALA A 130 -40.07 19.05 -6.60
CA ALA A 130 -39.45 20.37 -6.56
C ALA A 130 -38.31 20.48 -7.58
N ALA A 131 -37.47 19.44 -7.70
CA ALA A 131 -36.37 19.42 -8.65
C ALA A 131 -36.84 19.49 -10.11
N ALA A 132 -37.90 18.74 -10.45
CA ALA A 132 -38.53 18.79 -11.77
C ALA A 132 -39.12 20.17 -12.08
N LYS A 133 -39.83 20.77 -11.11
CA LYS A 133 -40.42 22.11 -11.26
C LYS A 133 -39.36 23.20 -11.43
N ALA A 134 -38.27 23.14 -10.65
CA ALA A 134 -37.17 24.10 -10.70
C ALA A 134 -36.19 23.84 -11.84
N LYS A 135 -36.29 22.70 -12.54
CA LYS A 135 -35.38 22.24 -13.59
C LYS A 135 -33.91 22.26 -13.16
N ILE A 136 -33.64 21.81 -11.93
CA ILE A 136 -32.28 21.61 -11.45
C ILE A 136 -31.75 20.25 -11.92
N PRO A 137 -30.44 20.11 -12.17
CA PRO A 137 -29.84 18.85 -12.58
C PRO A 137 -29.93 17.80 -11.45
N VAL A 138 -30.31 16.59 -11.83
CA VAL A 138 -30.37 15.42 -10.94
C VAL A 138 -29.33 14.40 -11.38
N VAL A 139 -28.44 13.99 -10.47
CA VAL A 139 -27.46 12.91 -10.70
C VAL A 139 -27.62 11.82 -9.65
N GLY A 140 -27.28 10.57 -9.95
CA GLY A 140 -27.46 9.56 -8.91
C GLY A 140 -27.27 8.08 -9.25
N THR A 141 -27.71 7.25 -8.31
CA THR A 141 -27.82 5.79 -8.41
C THR A 141 -29.27 5.33 -8.16
N GLY A 142 -29.55 4.06 -8.44
CA GLY A 142 -30.90 3.49 -8.40
C GLY A 142 -31.59 3.65 -9.75
N GLY A 143 -31.25 2.77 -10.71
CA GLY A 143 -31.73 2.87 -12.10
C GLY A 143 -33.25 2.96 -12.19
N THR A 144 -33.98 2.19 -11.39
CA THR A 144 -35.45 2.26 -11.31
C THR A 144 -35.92 3.59 -10.74
N SER A 145 -35.34 4.05 -9.63
CA SER A 145 -35.69 5.34 -9.00
C SER A 145 -35.46 6.53 -9.93
N LEU A 146 -34.31 6.57 -10.59
CA LEU A 146 -33.97 7.64 -11.55
C LEU A 146 -34.81 7.55 -12.82
N GLY A 147 -35.12 6.34 -13.29
CA GLY A 147 -36.03 6.13 -14.40
C GLY A 147 -37.43 6.68 -14.13
N LYS A 148 -37.97 6.43 -12.92
CA LYS A 148 -39.24 7.01 -12.47
C LYS A 148 -39.16 8.53 -12.30
N ALA A 149 -38.10 9.04 -11.68
CA ALA A 149 -37.90 10.49 -11.53
C ALA A 149 -37.85 11.21 -12.89
N ALA A 150 -37.16 10.65 -13.88
CA ALA A 150 -37.10 11.20 -15.23
C ALA A 150 -38.41 11.04 -16.00
N GLY A 151 -38.98 9.82 -16.02
CA GLY A 151 -40.13 9.46 -16.84
C GLY A 151 -41.46 9.96 -16.31
N ASP A 152 -41.70 9.83 -15.00
CA ASP A 152 -43.00 10.11 -14.39
C ASP A 152 -43.07 11.53 -13.82
N LEU A 153 -41.97 12.03 -13.25
CA LEU A 153 -41.92 13.34 -12.59
C LEU A 153 -41.31 14.45 -13.47
N GLY A 154 -40.61 14.10 -14.55
CA GLY A 154 -39.97 15.06 -15.47
C GLY A 154 -38.70 15.69 -14.92
N CYS A 155 -37.97 15.01 -14.04
CA CYS A 155 -36.66 15.47 -13.56
C CYS A 155 -35.61 15.46 -14.67
N ASP A 156 -34.74 16.47 -14.69
CA ASP A 156 -33.61 16.54 -15.62
C ASP A 156 -32.44 15.69 -15.08
N VAL A 157 -32.45 14.39 -15.42
CA VAL A 157 -31.39 13.47 -15.00
C VAL A 157 -30.19 13.63 -15.92
N VAL A 158 -29.06 14.04 -15.35
CA VAL A 158 -27.86 14.40 -16.11
C VAL A 158 -26.70 13.43 -15.89
N GLY A 159 -25.84 13.38 -16.90
CA GLY A 159 -24.57 12.66 -16.86
C GLY A 159 -24.70 11.18 -16.54
N ASN A 160 -23.72 10.66 -15.84
CA ASN A 160 -23.52 9.23 -15.67
C ASN A 160 -24.32 8.68 -14.47
N SER A 161 -25.64 8.64 -14.65
CA SER A 161 -26.62 8.26 -13.65
C SER A 161 -27.15 6.84 -13.90
N GLY A 162 -27.32 6.02 -12.84
CA GLY A 162 -28.00 4.70 -12.94
C GLY A 162 -27.12 3.43 -12.91
N GLY A 163 -25.87 3.49 -12.45
CA GLY A 163 -25.00 2.29 -12.31
C GLY A 163 -25.22 1.50 -11.02
N SER A 164 -25.31 0.17 -11.12
CA SER A 164 -25.36 -0.78 -9.98
C SER A 164 -24.13 -1.69 -9.84
N VAL A 165 -23.28 -1.81 -10.87
CA VAL A 165 -22.17 -2.78 -10.92
C VAL A 165 -20.81 -2.09 -11.03
N SER A 166 -19.81 -2.58 -10.29
CA SER A 166 -18.40 -2.13 -10.36
C SER A 166 -18.19 -0.62 -10.06
N THR A 167 -19.03 -0.04 -9.20
CA THR A 167 -18.87 1.36 -8.75
C THR A 167 -18.55 1.42 -7.25
N THR A 168 -17.47 2.10 -6.89
CA THR A 168 -17.12 2.45 -5.50
C THR A 168 -17.68 3.81 -5.08
N ILE A 169 -17.60 4.10 -3.78
CA ILE A 169 -17.89 5.42 -3.21
C ILE A 169 -17.15 6.54 -3.97
N GLU A 170 -15.87 6.38 -4.22
CA GLU A 170 -15.06 7.38 -4.93
C GLU A 170 -15.49 7.52 -6.39
N THR A 171 -15.76 6.41 -7.09
CA THR A 171 -16.22 6.50 -8.50
C THR A 171 -17.56 7.23 -8.60
N LYS A 172 -18.47 7.01 -7.64
CA LYS A 172 -19.77 7.69 -7.57
C LYS A 172 -19.57 9.18 -7.31
N ALA A 173 -18.79 9.53 -6.29
CA ALA A 173 -18.52 10.93 -5.94
C ALA A 173 -17.88 11.69 -7.11
N LEU A 174 -16.90 11.08 -7.78
CA LEU A 174 -16.23 11.63 -8.96
C LEU A 174 -17.22 11.84 -10.12
N SER A 175 -18.02 10.82 -10.42
CA SER A 175 -18.97 10.81 -11.54
C SER A 175 -20.07 11.85 -11.37
N PHE A 176 -20.65 11.96 -10.16
CA PHE A 176 -21.69 12.94 -9.85
C PHE A 176 -21.15 14.36 -9.94
N THR A 177 -19.96 14.59 -9.34
CA THR A 177 -19.30 15.91 -9.38
C THR A 177 -18.96 16.32 -10.81
N ALA A 178 -18.40 15.41 -11.61
CA ALA A 178 -18.08 15.66 -13.02
C ALA A 178 -19.33 16.01 -13.83
N SER A 179 -20.43 15.27 -13.63
CA SER A 179 -21.70 15.47 -14.34
C SER A 179 -22.32 16.83 -13.99
N LEU A 180 -22.38 17.18 -12.70
CA LEU A 180 -22.88 18.48 -12.23
C LEU A 180 -22.02 19.64 -12.70
N ALA A 181 -20.69 19.51 -12.60
CA ALA A 181 -19.76 20.52 -13.08
C ALA A 181 -19.92 20.75 -14.59
N SER A 182 -20.11 19.68 -15.37
CA SER A 182 -20.38 19.78 -16.81
C SER A 182 -21.68 20.52 -17.11
N PHE A 183 -22.76 20.19 -16.39
CA PHE A 183 -24.05 20.85 -16.56
C PHE A 183 -23.98 22.35 -16.26
N TRP A 184 -23.24 22.74 -15.23
CA TRP A 184 -23.05 24.16 -14.87
C TRP A 184 -21.92 24.87 -15.62
N GLY A 185 -21.17 24.16 -16.49
CA GLY A 185 -19.99 24.73 -17.15
C GLY A 185 -18.87 25.14 -16.18
N LEU A 186 -18.77 24.47 -15.03
CA LEU A 186 -17.72 24.72 -14.03
C LEU A 186 -16.44 23.93 -14.35
N PRO A 187 -15.26 24.52 -14.12
CA PRO A 187 -14.02 23.76 -14.17
C PRO A 187 -14.03 22.70 -13.06
N TYR A 188 -13.59 21.50 -13.38
CA TYR A 188 -13.46 20.41 -12.43
C TYR A 188 -12.23 19.59 -12.76
N ASP A 189 -11.29 19.55 -11.81
CA ASP A 189 -10.09 18.72 -11.81
C ASP A 189 -10.24 17.70 -10.67
N PRO A 190 -10.20 16.38 -10.96
CA PRO A 190 -10.41 15.36 -9.94
C PRO A 190 -9.32 15.39 -8.88
N LEU A 191 -9.66 15.13 -7.62
CA LEU A 191 -8.65 15.00 -6.56
C LEU A 191 -7.79 13.75 -6.82
N ILE A 192 -6.48 13.92 -7.00
CA ILE A 192 -5.52 12.81 -7.17
C ILE A 192 -4.52 12.85 -6.02
N SER A 193 -4.39 11.73 -5.30
CA SER A 193 -3.34 11.53 -4.31
C SER A 193 -2.23 10.69 -4.91
N TYR A 194 -1.00 11.21 -4.90
CA TYR A 194 0.17 10.48 -5.38
C TYR A 194 0.87 9.81 -4.19
N PRO A 195 0.75 8.48 -4.03
CA PRO A 195 1.43 7.75 -2.98
C PRO A 195 2.95 7.81 -3.22
N GLN A 196 3.69 7.85 -2.12
CA GLN A 196 5.15 7.78 -2.17
C GLN A 196 5.59 6.36 -2.53
N LEU A 197 6.70 6.24 -3.28
CA LEU A 197 7.23 4.94 -3.73
C LEU A 197 7.45 3.97 -2.56
N HIS A 198 7.96 4.45 -1.43
CA HIS A 198 8.18 3.60 -0.26
C HIS A 198 6.88 2.99 0.29
N SER A 199 5.76 3.71 0.23
CA SER A 199 4.45 3.19 0.68
C SER A 199 3.95 2.09 -0.24
N ILE A 200 4.12 2.27 -1.56
CA ILE A 200 3.79 1.27 -2.58
C ILE A 200 4.60 0.00 -2.34
N LEU A 201 5.92 0.14 -2.20
CA LEU A 201 6.83 -0.99 -2.04
C LEU A 201 6.61 -1.72 -0.71
N ALA A 202 6.35 -0.99 0.38
CA ALA A 202 5.97 -1.59 1.66
C ALA A 202 4.68 -2.42 1.56
N ALA A 203 3.68 -1.95 0.80
CA ALA A 203 2.46 -2.73 0.55
C ALA A 203 2.71 -3.99 -0.30
N CYS A 204 3.76 -3.99 -1.14
CA CYS A 204 4.13 -5.13 -1.98
C CYS A 204 5.03 -6.16 -1.26
N LEU A 205 5.66 -5.79 -0.14
CA LEU A 205 6.64 -6.61 0.59
C LEU A 205 6.23 -8.08 0.78
N PRO A 206 4.98 -8.42 1.20
CA PRO A 206 4.61 -9.82 1.39
C PRO A 206 4.76 -10.67 0.13
N VAL A 207 4.49 -10.10 -1.04
CA VAL A 207 4.60 -10.79 -2.32
C VAL A 207 6.07 -10.97 -2.72
N PHE A 208 6.92 -9.98 -2.48
CA PHE A 208 8.37 -10.11 -2.73
C PHE A 208 8.98 -11.23 -1.90
N VAL A 209 8.69 -11.26 -0.61
CA VAL A 209 9.15 -12.32 0.32
C VAL A 209 8.64 -13.69 -0.15
N ALA A 210 7.35 -13.80 -0.51
CA ALA A 210 6.77 -15.05 -0.98
C ALA A 210 7.42 -15.56 -2.28
N VAL A 211 7.67 -14.66 -3.25
CA VAL A 211 8.31 -15.01 -4.52
C VAL A 211 9.74 -15.50 -4.31
N VAL A 212 10.52 -14.81 -3.48
CA VAL A 212 11.90 -15.22 -3.15
C VAL A 212 11.92 -16.59 -2.47
N LEU A 213 11.02 -16.84 -1.51
CA LEU A 213 10.89 -18.15 -0.86
C LEU A 213 10.50 -19.26 -1.82
N ALA A 214 9.51 -19.00 -2.68
CA ALA A 214 9.03 -20.00 -3.64
C ALA A 214 10.12 -20.36 -4.64
N LYS A 215 10.85 -19.35 -5.17
CA LYS A 215 11.95 -19.54 -6.11
C LYS A 215 13.09 -20.33 -5.46
N GLU A 216 13.46 -19.98 -4.24
CA GLU A 216 14.55 -20.67 -3.53
C GLU A 216 14.17 -22.09 -3.11
N ALA A 217 12.94 -22.31 -2.62
CA ALA A 217 12.45 -23.64 -2.25
C ALA A 217 12.49 -24.59 -3.44
N TRP A 218 12.08 -24.10 -4.61
CA TRP A 218 12.10 -24.88 -5.82
C TRP A 218 13.52 -25.10 -6.36
N ARG A 219 14.40 -24.08 -6.33
CA ARG A 219 15.83 -24.26 -6.69
C ARG A 219 16.47 -25.38 -5.88
N LYS A 220 16.18 -25.45 -4.58
CA LYS A 220 16.64 -26.52 -3.69
C LYS A 220 15.97 -27.86 -3.98
N ALA A 221 14.68 -27.88 -4.29
CA ALA A 221 13.98 -29.12 -4.67
C ALA A 221 14.56 -29.74 -5.96
N LEU A 222 14.92 -28.91 -6.94
CA LEU A 222 15.63 -29.33 -8.16
C LEU A 222 17.01 -29.91 -7.83
N ALA A 223 17.79 -29.23 -6.99
CA ALA A 223 19.13 -29.69 -6.59
C ALA A 223 19.11 -31.03 -5.85
N LEU A 224 18.03 -31.35 -5.15
CA LEU A 224 17.82 -32.62 -4.45
C LEU A 224 17.29 -33.75 -5.35
N GLY A 225 17.11 -33.51 -6.66
CA GLY A 225 16.60 -34.52 -7.61
C GLY A 225 15.13 -34.90 -7.39
N ILE A 226 14.39 -34.16 -6.54
CA ILE A 226 12.97 -34.42 -6.23
C ILE A 226 12.09 -34.18 -7.47
N SER A 227 12.55 -33.30 -8.38
CA SER A 227 11.88 -33.01 -9.64
C SER A 227 11.88 -34.15 -10.64
N ASP A 228 12.87 -35.05 -10.64
CA ASP A 228 12.97 -36.09 -11.67
C ASP A 228 11.81 -37.10 -11.57
N TRP A 229 11.26 -37.31 -10.38
CA TRP A 229 10.09 -38.18 -10.17
C TRP A 229 8.76 -37.52 -10.59
N TRP A 230 8.66 -36.19 -10.57
CA TRP A 230 7.44 -35.43 -10.89
C TRP A 230 7.43 -34.85 -12.33
N LEU A 231 8.57 -34.35 -12.82
CA LEU A 231 8.76 -33.84 -14.18
C LEU A 231 8.83 -34.94 -15.26
N ALA A 232 9.27 -36.16 -14.93
CA ALA A 232 9.27 -37.28 -15.88
C ALA A 232 7.86 -37.64 -16.42
N ARG A 233 6.79 -37.07 -15.82
CA ARG A 233 5.40 -37.29 -16.22
C ARG A 233 4.79 -36.16 -17.08
N GLN A 234 5.47 -35.03 -17.27
CA GLN A 234 5.03 -33.96 -18.18
C GLN A 234 6.12 -33.58 -19.17
N THR A 235 5.93 -33.99 -20.42
CA THR A 235 6.77 -33.64 -21.57
C THR A 235 6.80 -32.13 -21.84
N HIS A 236 8.01 -31.57 -21.81
CA HIS A 236 8.55 -30.52 -22.71
C HIS A 236 8.00 -29.08 -22.76
N ALA A 237 7.07 -28.62 -21.91
CA ALA A 237 6.65 -27.20 -22.01
C ALA A 237 6.34 -26.45 -20.70
N THR A 238 6.24 -27.10 -19.55
CA THR A 238 5.40 -26.53 -18.48
C THR A 238 6.07 -25.78 -17.35
N PHE A 239 7.41 -25.75 -17.17
CA PHE A 239 8.00 -25.09 -16.00
C PHE A 239 9.40 -24.48 -16.21
N THR A 240 9.52 -23.56 -17.18
CA THR A 240 10.38 -22.37 -17.02
C THR A 240 9.83 -21.41 -15.95
N GLY A 241 8.67 -21.72 -15.37
CA GLY A 241 7.77 -20.86 -14.59
C GLY A 241 8.31 -20.19 -13.32
N LEU A 242 9.49 -20.53 -12.81
CA LEU A 242 10.04 -19.83 -11.63
C LEU A 242 10.57 -18.44 -11.94
N SER A 243 11.33 -18.29 -13.04
CA SER A 243 11.76 -16.97 -13.52
C SER A 243 10.56 -16.13 -13.94
N ASP A 244 9.49 -16.79 -14.41
CA ASP A 244 8.25 -16.13 -14.81
C ASP A 244 7.45 -15.60 -13.62
N ILE A 245 7.49 -16.27 -12.46
CA ILE A 245 6.88 -15.76 -11.21
C ILE A 245 7.56 -14.47 -10.75
N ALA A 246 8.88 -14.35 -10.88
CA ALA A 246 9.59 -13.11 -10.55
C ALA A 246 9.17 -11.94 -11.47
N ASN A 247 8.87 -12.21 -12.73
CA ASN A 247 8.33 -11.22 -13.67
C ASN A 247 6.93 -10.70 -13.26
N ALA A 248 6.25 -11.34 -12.32
CA ALA A 248 5.01 -10.84 -11.74
C ALA A 248 5.23 -9.70 -10.72
N LEU A 249 6.42 -9.56 -10.13
CA LEU A 249 6.67 -8.54 -9.09
C LEU A 249 6.43 -7.11 -9.60
N PRO A 250 6.96 -6.68 -10.77
CA PRO A 250 6.63 -5.38 -11.35
C PRO A 250 5.14 -5.20 -11.67
N VAL A 251 4.45 -6.28 -12.07
CA VAL A 251 3.00 -6.25 -12.33
C VAL A 251 2.24 -5.96 -11.04
N VAL A 252 2.60 -6.64 -9.95
CA VAL A 252 1.99 -6.40 -8.62
C VAL A 252 2.22 -4.96 -8.18
N VAL A 253 3.41 -4.42 -8.39
CA VAL A 253 3.72 -3.01 -8.08
C VAL A 253 2.86 -2.06 -8.92
N ALA A 254 2.66 -2.36 -10.20
CA ALA A 254 1.76 -1.58 -11.06
C ALA A 254 0.31 -1.61 -10.57
N VAL A 255 -0.19 -2.78 -10.15
CA VAL A 255 -1.53 -2.97 -9.59
C VAL A 255 -1.72 -2.16 -8.32
N VAL A 256 -0.80 -2.30 -7.36
CA VAL A 256 -0.86 -1.56 -6.09
C VAL A 256 -0.80 -0.06 -6.36
N THR A 257 0.11 0.39 -7.22
CA THR A 257 0.23 1.82 -7.55
C THR A 257 -1.04 2.38 -8.21
N ALA A 258 -1.58 1.68 -9.21
CA ALA A 258 -2.79 2.09 -9.91
C ALA A 258 -4.00 2.12 -8.97
N SER A 259 -4.09 1.17 -8.03
CA SER A 259 -5.16 1.16 -7.03
C SER A 259 -5.08 2.34 -6.07
N GLN A 260 -3.88 2.73 -5.64
CA GLN A 260 -3.66 3.82 -4.69
C GLN A 260 -3.81 5.20 -5.35
N VAL A 261 -3.34 5.38 -6.58
CA VAL A 261 -3.49 6.64 -7.36
C VAL A 261 -4.92 6.78 -7.86
N GLY A 262 -5.46 5.71 -8.42
CA GLY A 262 -6.78 5.69 -9.02
C GLY A 262 -7.88 5.78 -7.97
N ARG A 263 -7.77 5.07 -6.84
CA ARG A 263 -8.82 4.95 -5.81
C ARG A 263 -10.21 4.64 -6.38
N LEU A 264 -10.27 3.90 -7.49
CA LEU A 264 -11.52 3.52 -8.16
C LEU A 264 -11.91 2.06 -7.84
N GLY A 265 -11.40 1.52 -6.74
CA GLY A 265 -11.54 0.11 -6.37
C GLY A 265 -11.10 -0.85 -7.47
N GLU A 266 -12.01 -1.75 -7.84
CA GLU A 266 -11.82 -2.81 -8.83
C GLU A 266 -11.35 -2.26 -10.18
N ALA A 267 -11.89 -1.13 -10.64
CA ALA A 267 -11.50 -0.54 -11.92
C ALA A 267 -10.01 -0.09 -11.92
N GLY A 268 -9.53 0.46 -10.80
CA GLY A 268 -8.13 0.85 -10.65
C GLY A 268 -7.19 -0.35 -10.57
N LEU A 269 -7.62 -1.41 -9.87
CA LEU A 269 -6.88 -2.68 -9.79
C LEU A 269 -6.73 -3.32 -11.17
N LEU A 270 -7.86 -3.49 -11.89
CA LEU A 270 -7.88 -4.09 -13.23
C LEU A 270 -7.08 -3.28 -14.26
N SER A 271 -7.16 -1.95 -14.18
CA SER A 271 -6.33 -1.05 -14.99
C SER A 271 -4.84 -1.27 -14.74
N GLY A 272 -4.44 -1.39 -13.46
CA GLY A 272 -3.07 -1.72 -13.07
C GLY A 272 -2.60 -3.10 -13.54
N VAL A 273 -3.49 -4.11 -13.52
CA VAL A 273 -3.18 -5.45 -14.04
C VAL A 273 -2.86 -5.38 -15.53
N LEU A 274 -3.74 -4.77 -16.33
CA LEU A 274 -3.54 -4.64 -17.78
C LEU A 274 -2.30 -3.82 -18.11
N ALA A 275 -2.09 -2.71 -17.41
CA ALA A 275 -0.94 -1.84 -17.61
C ALA A 275 0.37 -2.56 -17.27
N GLY A 276 0.41 -3.23 -16.11
CA GLY A 276 1.54 -4.03 -15.66
C GLY A 276 1.83 -5.20 -16.60
N MET A 277 0.81 -5.95 -17.05
CA MET A 277 1.01 -7.06 -17.98
C MET A 277 1.55 -6.60 -19.34
N LEU A 278 1.10 -5.46 -19.87
CA LEU A 278 1.56 -4.99 -21.19
C LEU A 278 2.97 -4.37 -21.14
N ALA A 279 3.26 -3.61 -20.08
CA ALA A 279 4.54 -2.92 -19.91
C ALA A 279 5.64 -3.82 -19.31
N CYS A 280 5.25 -4.72 -18.41
CA CYS A 280 6.15 -5.49 -17.56
C CYS A 280 5.93 -7.02 -17.64
N GLY A 281 4.83 -7.48 -18.25
CA GLY A 281 4.56 -8.92 -18.40
C GLY A 281 5.51 -9.61 -19.38
N ALA A 282 5.55 -10.95 -19.30
CA ALA A 282 6.48 -11.86 -19.96
C ALA A 282 6.34 -11.96 -21.50
N GLY A 283 6.08 -10.85 -22.18
CA GLY A 283 5.94 -10.76 -23.62
C GLY A 283 7.29 -10.62 -24.31
N GLY A 284 7.96 -11.75 -24.53
CA GLY A 284 9.09 -11.92 -25.44
C GLY A 284 10.39 -11.33 -24.92
N SER A 285 11.17 -12.14 -24.21
CA SER A 285 12.62 -11.99 -24.20
C SER A 285 13.10 -12.05 -25.66
N GLU A 286 13.34 -10.89 -26.29
CA GLU A 286 14.29 -10.86 -27.39
C GLU A 286 15.63 -11.32 -26.80
N GLU A 287 16.14 -12.46 -27.27
CA GLU A 287 17.40 -13.03 -26.81
C GLU A 287 18.51 -11.96 -26.88
N GLY A 288 19.03 -11.57 -25.72
CA GLY A 288 20.21 -10.70 -25.61
C GLY A 288 20.03 -9.36 -24.91
N THR A 289 18.81 -8.94 -24.57
CA THR A 289 18.57 -7.74 -23.73
C THR A 289 18.25 -8.17 -22.29
N GLY A 290 18.88 -7.53 -21.30
CA GLY A 290 18.63 -7.81 -19.87
C GLY A 290 17.15 -7.71 -19.50
N SER A 291 16.75 -8.25 -18.34
CA SER A 291 15.36 -8.23 -17.85
C SER A 291 14.77 -6.81 -17.90
N GLU A 292 14.03 -6.49 -18.96
CA GLU A 292 13.46 -5.16 -19.20
C GLU A 292 12.31 -4.83 -18.24
N SER A 293 11.81 -5.83 -17.51
CA SER A 293 10.78 -5.68 -16.50
C SER A 293 11.40 -5.33 -15.15
N THR A 294 11.11 -4.13 -14.64
CA THR A 294 11.64 -3.62 -13.36
C THR A 294 10.53 -3.08 -12.48
N VAL A 295 10.77 -3.09 -11.17
CA VAL A 295 9.80 -2.61 -10.18
C VAL A 295 9.51 -1.12 -10.35
N LEU A 296 10.52 -0.34 -10.78
CA LEU A 296 10.35 1.08 -11.12
C LEU A 296 9.44 1.27 -12.33
N ALA A 297 9.58 0.45 -13.38
CA ALA A 297 8.70 0.48 -14.54
C ALA A 297 7.26 0.14 -14.14
N GLY A 298 7.09 -0.84 -13.26
CA GLY A 298 5.79 -1.19 -12.67
C GLY A 298 5.16 -0.01 -11.93
N ALA A 299 5.89 0.65 -11.03
CA ALA A 299 5.40 1.79 -10.28
C ALA A 299 4.99 2.97 -11.17
N LEU A 300 5.85 3.37 -12.12
CA LEU A 300 5.55 4.50 -13.02
C LEU A 300 4.40 4.19 -13.99
N THR A 301 4.34 2.96 -14.50
CA THR A 301 3.23 2.53 -15.37
C THR A 301 1.92 2.45 -14.60
N GLY A 302 1.94 1.94 -13.35
CA GLY A 302 0.78 1.94 -12.47
C GLY A 302 0.31 3.34 -12.10
N LEU A 303 1.24 4.29 -11.90
CA LEU A 303 0.91 5.71 -11.68
C LEU A 303 0.18 6.29 -12.89
N LEU A 304 0.71 6.05 -14.10
CA LEU A 304 0.07 6.48 -15.35
C LEU A 304 -1.32 5.83 -15.52
N ALA A 305 -1.46 4.54 -15.21
CA ALA A 305 -2.73 3.81 -15.28
C ALA A 305 -3.77 4.38 -14.30
N GLY A 306 -3.40 4.58 -13.04
CA GLY A 306 -4.28 5.16 -12.03
C GLY A 306 -4.71 6.58 -12.38
N TRP A 307 -3.78 7.41 -12.86
CA TRP A 307 -4.06 8.77 -13.33
C TRP A 307 -5.01 8.77 -14.55
N LEU A 308 -4.71 8.00 -15.59
CA LEU A 308 -5.56 7.88 -16.79
C LEU A 308 -6.96 7.36 -16.45
N SER A 309 -7.06 6.42 -15.50
CA SER A 309 -8.33 5.86 -15.06
C SER A 309 -9.25 6.94 -14.50
N ARG A 310 -8.74 7.81 -13.60
CA ARG A 310 -9.51 8.95 -13.08
C ARG A 310 -9.90 9.93 -14.18
N GLN A 311 -8.96 10.27 -15.07
CA GLN A 311 -9.25 11.24 -16.14
C GLN A 311 -10.27 10.73 -17.16
N LEU A 312 -10.21 9.45 -17.53
CA LEU A 312 -11.20 8.84 -18.43
C LEU A 312 -12.57 8.73 -17.76
N LEU A 313 -12.63 8.48 -16.44
CA LEU A 313 -13.90 8.49 -15.72
C LEU A 313 -14.54 9.90 -15.76
N VAL A 314 -13.76 10.95 -15.53
CA VAL A 314 -14.24 12.34 -15.64
C VAL A 314 -14.65 12.68 -17.07
N ALA A 315 -13.85 12.30 -18.07
CA ALA A 315 -14.15 12.57 -19.47
C ALA A 315 -15.42 11.86 -19.95
N THR A 316 -15.63 10.61 -19.54
CA THR A 316 -16.85 9.85 -19.88
C THR A 316 -18.09 10.45 -19.20
N ALA A 317 -17.95 10.94 -17.96
CA ALA A 317 -19.03 11.61 -17.23
C ALA A 317 -19.36 13.01 -17.79
N LYS A 318 -18.36 13.78 -18.26
CA LYS A 318 -18.55 15.14 -18.79
C LYS A 318 -19.06 15.18 -20.24
N SER A 319 -18.41 14.43 -21.14
CA SER A 319 -18.47 14.75 -22.58
C SER A 319 -19.05 13.66 -23.47
N LEU A 320 -19.12 12.41 -22.99
CA LEU A 320 -19.45 11.26 -23.86
C LEU A 320 -20.81 10.62 -23.55
N TRP A 321 -21.54 11.11 -22.54
CA TRP A 321 -22.86 10.57 -22.13
C TRP A 321 -22.86 9.04 -21.98
N VAL A 322 -21.76 8.49 -21.46
CA VAL A 322 -21.57 7.05 -21.35
C VAL A 322 -22.20 6.56 -20.03
N PRO A 323 -23.00 5.48 -20.04
CA PRO A 323 -23.55 4.88 -18.83
C PRO A 323 -22.48 4.32 -17.89
N ALA A 324 -22.80 4.18 -16.60
CA ALA A 324 -21.81 3.98 -15.53
C ALA A 324 -20.99 2.71 -15.67
N THR A 325 -21.65 1.64 -16.09
CA THR A 325 -21.00 0.35 -16.35
C THR A 325 -20.03 0.47 -17.53
N ALA A 326 -20.42 1.15 -18.61
CA ALA A 326 -19.55 1.36 -19.76
C ALA A 326 -18.37 2.30 -19.45
N SER A 327 -18.59 3.35 -18.64
CA SER A 327 -17.50 4.18 -18.11
C SER A 327 -16.49 3.34 -17.32
N SER A 328 -16.97 2.41 -16.50
CA SER A 328 -16.09 1.53 -15.72
C SER A 328 -15.24 0.61 -16.61
N ILE A 329 -15.82 0.09 -17.71
CA ILE A 329 -15.08 -0.69 -18.71
C ILE A 329 -14.00 0.16 -19.40
N ILE A 330 -14.31 1.39 -19.80
CA ILE A 330 -13.35 2.31 -20.43
C ILE A 330 -12.24 2.67 -19.44
N THR A 331 -12.62 3.01 -18.21
CA THR A 331 -11.70 3.38 -17.14
C THR A 331 -10.78 2.23 -16.72
N ALA A 332 -11.26 0.99 -16.69
CA ALA A 332 -10.41 -0.17 -16.38
C ALA A 332 -9.59 -0.62 -17.60
N GLY A 333 -10.26 -0.87 -18.72
CA GLY A 333 -9.68 -1.45 -19.93
C GLY A 333 -8.83 -0.47 -20.73
N ALA A 334 -9.44 0.65 -21.18
CA ALA A 334 -8.75 1.59 -22.06
C ALA A 334 -7.62 2.33 -21.34
N ALA A 335 -7.81 2.72 -20.06
CA ALA A 335 -6.75 3.32 -19.27
C ALA A 335 -5.57 2.35 -19.08
N GLY A 336 -5.85 1.09 -18.71
CA GLY A 336 -4.83 0.09 -18.47
C GLY A 336 -4.04 -0.25 -19.74
N LEU A 337 -4.72 -0.46 -20.87
CA LEU A 337 -4.06 -0.72 -22.15
C LEU A 337 -3.23 0.47 -22.64
N SER A 338 -3.75 1.69 -22.51
CA SER A 338 -3.03 2.91 -22.93
C SER A 338 -1.80 3.17 -22.05
N ALA A 339 -1.96 3.04 -20.73
CA ALA A 339 -0.86 3.16 -19.78
C ALA A 339 0.18 2.08 -19.99
N GLY A 340 -0.25 0.84 -20.22
CA GLY A 340 0.63 -0.28 -20.52
C GLY A 340 1.42 -0.05 -21.81
N LEU A 341 0.80 0.52 -22.85
CA LEU A 341 1.47 0.80 -24.12
C LEU A 341 2.49 1.93 -23.95
N GLY A 342 2.11 3.00 -23.25
CA GLY A 342 3.05 4.06 -22.86
C GLY A 342 4.19 3.53 -21.99
N GLY A 343 3.88 2.62 -21.07
CA GLY A 343 4.83 1.94 -20.22
C GLY A 343 5.86 1.15 -21.03
N ARG A 344 5.39 0.32 -21.96
CA ARG A 344 6.22 -0.51 -22.84
C ARG A 344 7.12 0.33 -23.74
N LEU A 345 6.59 1.40 -24.33
CA LEU A 345 7.29 2.20 -25.34
C LEU A 345 8.23 3.26 -24.73
N LEU A 346 7.84 3.88 -23.60
CA LEU A 346 8.53 5.07 -23.07
C LEU A 346 9.16 4.85 -21.69
N ILE A 347 8.53 4.07 -20.81
CA ILE A 347 8.95 3.97 -19.39
C ILE A 347 9.94 2.83 -19.17
N ARG A 348 9.69 1.69 -19.82
CA ARG A 348 10.38 0.41 -19.58
C ARG A 348 11.91 0.53 -19.72
N ARG A 349 12.39 1.06 -20.85
CA ARG A 349 13.84 1.14 -21.15
C ARG A 349 14.61 2.06 -20.18
N PRO A 350 14.19 3.31 -19.92
CA PRO A 350 14.82 4.14 -18.91
C PRO A 350 14.87 3.48 -17.53
N CYS A 351 13.78 2.82 -17.11
CA CYS A 351 13.72 2.16 -15.82
C CYS A 351 14.63 0.94 -15.73
N ALA A 352 14.73 0.16 -16.81
CA ALA A 352 15.69 -0.94 -16.92
C ALA A 352 17.12 -0.43 -16.76
N TRP A 353 17.48 0.66 -17.45
CA TRP A 353 18.81 1.27 -17.33
C TRP A 353 19.13 1.70 -15.89
N VAL A 354 18.18 2.34 -15.20
CA VAL A 354 18.37 2.73 -13.79
C VAL A 354 18.58 1.51 -12.90
N SER A 355 17.74 0.48 -13.05
CA SER A 355 17.81 -0.71 -12.20
C SER A 355 19.07 -1.55 -12.45
N ASP A 356 19.45 -1.72 -13.72
CA ASP A 356 20.68 -2.42 -14.09
C ASP A 356 21.92 -1.65 -13.64
N THR A 357 21.89 -0.32 -13.68
CA THR A 357 22.97 0.51 -13.12
C THR A 357 23.08 0.32 -11.62
N PHE A 358 21.96 0.36 -10.89
CA PHE A 358 21.93 0.11 -9.45
C PHE A 358 22.49 -1.27 -9.09
N ARG A 359 22.03 -2.33 -9.78
CA ARG A 359 22.51 -3.69 -9.57
C ARG A 359 24.00 -3.84 -9.91
N SER A 360 24.46 -3.21 -11.00
CA SER A 360 25.86 -3.24 -11.39
C SER A 360 26.75 -2.55 -10.35
N ILE A 361 26.28 -1.47 -9.74
CA ILE A 361 26.96 -0.82 -8.61
C ILE A 361 27.03 -1.78 -7.42
N LEU A 362 25.92 -2.40 -7.01
CA LEU A 362 25.93 -3.37 -5.90
C LEU A 362 26.87 -4.55 -6.16
N LEU A 363 26.81 -5.15 -7.36
CA LEU A 363 27.70 -6.23 -7.76
C LEU A 363 29.18 -5.80 -7.74
N TYR A 364 29.49 -4.59 -8.19
CA TYR A 364 30.86 -4.05 -8.12
C TYR A 364 31.32 -3.84 -6.66
N LEU A 365 30.41 -3.41 -5.79
CA LEU A 365 30.69 -3.24 -4.36
C LEU A 365 30.90 -4.59 -3.64
N GLU A 366 30.22 -5.64 -4.10
CA GLU A 366 30.34 -7.01 -3.58
C GLU A 366 31.50 -7.81 -4.19
N ALA A 367 31.99 -7.41 -5.36
CA ALA A 367 33.02 -8.16 -6.08
C ALA A 367 34.29 -8.32 -5.22
N PRO A 368 34.82 -9.55 -5.04
CA PRO A 368 36.07 -9.73 -4.35
C PRO A 368 37.18 -9.02 -5.12
N VAL A 369 37.87 -8.09 -4.47
CA VAL A 369 39.09 -7.50 -5.03
C VAL A 369 40.13 -8.61 -5.08
N VAL A 370 40.31 -9.21 -6.26
CA VAL A 370 41.45 -10.10 -6.51
C VAL A 370 42.70 -9.23 -6.47
N VAL A 371 43.28 -9.10 -5.29
CA VAL A 371 44.65 -8.59 -5.17
C VAL A 371 45.52 -9.67 -5.81
N GLY A 372 46.03 -9.35 -7.01
CA GLY A 372 46.98 -10.19 -7.72
C GLY A 372 48.06 -10.65 -6.75
N ASN A 373 48.28 -11.96 -6.71
CA ASN A 373 49.27 -12.60 -5.87
C ASN A 373 50.66 -12.38 -6.50
N ASP A 374 51.08 -11.12 -6.63
CA ASP A 374 52.43 -10.78 -7.06
C ASP A 374 53.27 -10.38 -5.85
N ALA A 375 54.15 -11.32 -5.52
CA ALA A 375 55.40 -11.21 -4.78
C ALA A 375 55.70 -9.88 -4.05
N GLY A 376 55.65 -9.93 -2.72
CA GLY A 376 56.56 -9.17 -1.86
C GLY A 376 56.09 -7.79 -1.41
N GLY A 377 55.53 -7.73 -0.19
CA GLY A 377 55.59 -6.51 0.62
C GLY A 377 54.31 -6.18 1.39
N GLY A 378 54.38 -6.32 2.72
CA GLY A 378 53.56 -5.53 3.64
C GLY A 378 52.18 -6.08 4.00
N ARG A 379 52.10 -6.79 5.13
CA ARG A 379 50.87 -7.09 5.86
C ARG A 379 50.02 -5.82 6.11
N GLY A 380 48.70 -5.95 5.96
CA GLY A 380 47.78 -4.91 6.44
C GLY A 380 46.29 -5.17 6.21
N GLY A 381 45.76 -6.32 6.64
CA GLY A 381 44.32 -6.55 6.71
C GLY A 381 44.00 -7.93 7.29
N VAL A 382 43.20 -8.00 8.35
CA VAL A 382 42.70 -9.27 8.88
C VAL A 382 41.83 -9.92 7.80
N ALA A 383 42.29 -11.06 7.27
CA ALA A 383 41.60 -11.95 6.33
C ALA A 383 40.99 -11.29 5.08
N GLY A 384 41.74 -11.20 3.98
CA GLY A 384 41.21 -11.20 2.60
C GLY A 384 40.25 -10.08 2.14
N ILE A 385 39.84 -9.14 3.01
CA ILE A 385 38.98 -8.00 2.69
C ILE A 385 39.82 -6.77 2.35
N SER A 386 39.50 -6.09 1.25
CA SER A 386 40.17 -4.84 0.85
C SER A 386 39.86 -3.67 1.80
N ALA A 387 40.75 -2.68 1.89
CA ALA A 387 40.49 -1.47 2.69
C ALA A 387 39.19 -0.74 2.27
N PHE A 388 38.83 -0.84 0.98
CA PHE A 388 37.57 -0.32 0.45
C PHE A 388 36.35 -1.08 0.98
N GLN A 389 36.37 -2.41 0.96
CA GLN A 389 35.28 -3.23 1.52
C GLN A 389 35.13 -3.05 3.04
N TRP A 390 36.23 -2.82 3.77
CA TRP A 390 36.16 -2.43 5.19
C TRP A 390 35.49 -1.07 5.39
N ALA A 391 35.85 -0.07 4.58
CA ALA A 391 35.19 1.24 4.63
C ALA A 391 33.69 1.12 4.28
N LEU A 392 33.34 0.27 3.31
CA LEU A 392 31.96 0.00 2.95
C LEU A 392 31.20 -0.71 4.09
N ALA A 393 31.78 -1.73 4.72
CA ALA A 393 31.16 -2.40 5.86
C ALA A 393 30.89 -1.44 7.03
N LEU A 394 31.84 -0.54 7.29
CA LEU A 394 31.73 0.49 8.33
C LEU A 394 30.67 1.56 8.00
N ALA A 395 30.40 1.81 6.72
CA ALA A 395 29.35 2.71 6.29
C ALA A 395 27.97 2.04 6.28
N VAL A 396 27.86 0.86 5.68
CA VAL A 396 26.57 0.19 5.41
C VAL A 396 25.98 -0.42 6.68
N GLY A 397 26.73 -1.22 7.44
CA GLY A 397 26.19 -1.92 8.62
C GLY A 397 25.69 -0.94 9.71
N PRO A 398 26.55 -0.05 10.22
CA PRO A 398 26.12 1.02 11.13
C PRO A 398 25.08 1.95 10.51
N GLY A 399 25.16 2.24 9.21
CA GLY A 399 24.19 3.07 8.49
C GLY A 399 22.77 2.50 8.51
N VAL A 400 22.63 1.17 8.33
CA VAL A 400 21.37 0.45 8.45
C VAL A 400 20.81 0.55 9.87
N THR A 401 21.65 0.28 10.87
CA THR A 401 21.25 0.33 12.29
C THR A 401 20.81 1.74 12.71
N TYR A 402 21.62 2.75 12.36
CA TYR A 402 21.34 4.15 12.65
C TYR A 402 20.11 4.65 11.89
N GLY A 403 19.98 4.29 10.62
CA GLY A 403 18.84 4.64 9.77
C GLY A 403 17.52 4.12 10.34
N SER A 404 17.51 2.88 10.84
CA SER A 404 16.33 2.29 11.48
C SER A 404 15.88 3.08 12.71
N GLN A 405 16.82 3.46 13.59
CA GLN A 405 16.50 4.26 14.79
C GLN A 405 15.96 5.66 14.47
N ARG A 406 16.24 6.19 13.27
CA ARG A 406 15.80 7.51 12.81
C ARG A 406 14.57 7.45 11.90
N GLY A 407 13.96 6.28 11.70
CA GLY A 407 12.80 6.10 10.83
C GLY A 407 13.12 6.13 9.33
N LEU A 408 14.40 6.06 8.95
CA LEU A 408 14.82 5.98 7.53
C LEU A 408 14.62 4.60 6.93
N TYR A 409 14.33 3.58 7.75
CA TYR A 409 14.12 2.21 7.32
C TYR A 409 13.09 2.11 6.18
N HIS A 410 11.87 2.55 6.43
CA HIS A 410 10.79 2.41 5.47
C HIS A 410 10.98 3.31 4.25
N VAL A 411 11.63 4.47 4.43
CA VAL A 411 11.76 5.48 3.38
C VAL A 411 12.91 5.16 2.41
N VAL A 412 13.99 4.56 2.89
CA VAL A 412 15.23 4.37 2.12
C VAL A 412 15.63 2.91 2.03
N LEU A 413 15.83 2.24 3.18
CA LEU A 413 16.43 0.90 3.20
C LEU A 413 15.52 -0.17 2.57
N LEU A 414 14.24 -0.20 2.97
CA LEU A 414 13.28 -1.17 2.45
C LEU A 414 13.11 -1.06 0.92
N PRO A 415 12.93 0.14 0.33
CA PRO A 415 12.94 0.30 -1.11
C PRO A 415 14.19 -0.26 -1.80
N LEU A 416 15.39 -0.02 -1.25
CA LEU A 416 16.64 -0.53 -1.83
C LEU A 416 16.72 -2.06 -1.78
N ILE A 417 16.29 -2.67 -0.67
CA ILE A 417 16.21 -4.14 -0.53
C ILE A 417 15.26 -4.71 -1.58
N LEU A 418 14.08 -4.11 -1.77
CA LEU A 418 13.10 -4.59 -2.74
C LEU A 418 13.54 -4.37 -4.19
N PHE A 419 14.30 -3.30 -4.48
CA PHE A 419 14.94 -3.13 -5.78
C PHE A 419 15.98 -4.22 -6.06
N GLU A 420 16.76 -4.61 -5.06
CA GLU A 420 17.70 -5.72 -5.21
C GLU A 420 16.96 -7.06 -5.46
N MET A 421 15.85 -7.27 -4.76
CA MET A 421 14.99 -8.47 -4.87
C MET A 421 14.07 -8.49 -6.10
N GLU A 422 14.12 -7.50 -7.01
CA GLU A 422 13.13 -7.39 -8.09
C GLU A 422 13.11 -8.56 -9.08
N ARG A 423 14.19 -9.36 -9.14
CA ARG A 423 14.29 -10.60 -9.94
C ARG A 423 13.90 -11.85 -9.14
N GLY A 424 13.34 -11.68 -7.95
CA GLY A 424 12.96 -12.76 -7.05
C GLY A 424 14.16 -13.49 -6.44
N ASP A 425 15.33 -12.86 -6.39
CA ASP A 425 16.54 -13.41 -5.79
C ASP A 425 16.76 -12.89 -4.36
N PRO A 426 17.45 -13.64 -3.48
CA PRO A 426 17.92 -13.13 -2.19
C PRO A 426 18.81 -11.88 -2.36
N SER A 427 18.73 -10.97 -1.39
CA SER A 427 19.39 -9.66 -1.37
C SER A 427 20.52 -9.61 -0.34
N PHE A 428 21.65 -9.01 -0.72
CA PHE A 428 22.75 -8.64 0.16
C PHE A 428 22.29 -7.60 1.19
N LEU A 429 21.61 -6.52 0.76
CA LEU A 429 21.09 -5.52 1.68
C LEU A 429 20.08 -6.12 2.67
N GLY A 430 19.28 -7.11 2.24
CA GLY A 430 18.39 -7.88 3.10
C GLY A 430 19.14 -8.76 4.11
N ALA A 431 20.29 -9.32 3.75
CA ALA A 431 21.16 -10.03 4.70
C ALA A 431 21.79 -9.08 5.74
N VAL A 432 22.24 -7.90 5.28
CA VAL A 432 22.76 -6.85 6.17
C VAL A 432 21.66 -6.35 7.11
N ASP A 433 20.44 -6.18 6.61
CA ASP A 433 19.27 -5.79 7.40
C ASP A 433 18.98 -6.77 8.53
N TYR A 434 18.87 -8.05 8.17
CA TYR A 434 18.65 -9.14 9.12
C TYR A 434 19.76 -9.22 10.19
N CYS A 435 21.02 -9.10 9.79
CA CYS A 435 22.15 -9.12 10.73
C CYS A 435 22.17 -7.87 11.62
N SER A 436 22.11 -6.68 11.02
CA SER A 436 22.33 -5.41 11.71
C SER A 436 21.15 -4.95 12.56
N LEU A 437 19.94 -5.44 12.26
CA LEU A 437 18.73 -5.10 13.02
C LEU A 437 18.23 -6.27 13.85
N CYS A 438 17.75 -7.34 13.22
CA CYS A 438 17.06 -8.44 13.92
C CYS A 438 18.01 -9.19 14.87
N LEU A 439 19.18 -9.61 14.40
CA LEU A 439 20.10 -10.39 15.22
C LEU A 439 20.82 -9.57 16.28
N VAL A 440 21.17 -8.32 15.96
CA VAL A 440 21.67 -7.36 16.93
C VAL A 440 20.65 -7.13 18.05
N SER A 441 19.39 -6.86 17.70
CA SER A 441 18.30 -6.66 18.66
C SER A 441 18.04 -7.92 19.47
N ALA A 442 18.04 -9.09 18.84
CA ALA A 442 17.94 -10.38 19.52
C ALA A 442 19.08 -10.58 20.54
N GLY A 443 20.32 -10.24 20.19
CA GLY A 443 21.47 -10.36 21.10
C GLY A 443 21.28 -9.53 22.37
N VAL A 444 20.90 -8.25 22.22
CA VAL A 444 20.66 -7.34 23.34
C VAL A 444 19.47 -7.81 24.20
N THR A 445 18.37 -8.19 23.55
CA THR A 445 17.13 -8.57 24.24
C THR A 445 17.25 -9.92 24.94
N VAL A 446 17.90 -10.93 24.35
CA VAL A 446 18.18 -12.20 25.03
C VAL A 446 19.09 -11.98 26.23
N ALA A 447 20.18 -11.21 26.08
CA ALA A 447 21.08 -10.93 27.20
C ALA A 447 20.37 -10.19 28.34
N THR A 448 19.51 -9.22 28.02
CA THR A 448 18.71 -8.48 29.01
C THR A 448 17.65 -9.37 29.67
N TRP A 449 17.07 -10.30 28.93
CA TRP A 449 16.14 -11.27 29.49
C TRP A 449 16.83 -12.20 30.51
N LEU A 450 18.03 -12.70 30.18
CA LEU A 450 18.82 -13.56 31.06
C LEU A 450 19.39 -12.80 32.27
N LEU A 451 19.92 -11.61 32.04
CA LEU A 451 20.62 -10.81 33.04
C LEU A 451 20.18 -9.34 32.94
N PRO A 452 19.00 -8.97 33.48
CA PRO A 452 18.55 -7.58 33.42
C PRO A 452 19.30 -6.70 34.42
N LEU A 453 19.35 -5.41 34.08
CA LEU A 453 19.64 -4.34 35.03
C LEU A 453 18.45 -4.13 35.99
N PRO A 454 18.67 -3.58 37.19
CA PRO A 454 17.61 -3.25 38.14
C PRO A 454 16.53 -2.33 37.53
N PRO A 455 15.25 -2.44 37.93
CA PRO A 455 14.16 -1.61 37.38
C PRO A 455 14.38 -0.10 37.54
N ASP A 456 15.06 0.30 38.61
CA ASP A 456 15.44 1.66 38.98
C ASP A 456 16.64 2.20 38.17
N HIS A 457 17.30 1.37 37.36
CA HIS A 457 18.37 1.80 36.48
C HIS A 457 17.85 2.84 35.45
N PRO A 458 18.59 3.93 35.16
CA PRO A 458 18.15 4.99 34.25
C PRO A 458 17.70 4.48 32.87
N SER A 459 18.34 3.43 32.36
CA SER A 459 17.99 2.81 31.07
C SER A 459 16.66 2.06 31.03
N ASN A 460 16.04 1.78 32.19
CA ASN A 460 14.84 0.95 32.31
C ASN A 460 13.58 1.76 32.63
N GLY A 461 13.71 3.08 32.84
CA GLY A 461 12.56 3.99 33.05
C GLY A 461 11.67 3.61 34.24
N GLY A 462 12.23 2.96 35.27
CA GLY A 462 11.49 2.54 36.47
C GLY A 462 10.70 1.25 36.32
N ARG A 463 10.92 0.44 35.28
CA ARG A 463 10.19 -0.82 35.02
C ARG A 463 11.14 -2.00 34.84
N ASP A 464 10.66 -3.20 35.14
CA ASP A 464 11.41 -4.43 34.82
C ASP A 464 11.53 -4.56 33.28
N PRO A 465 12.74 -4.60 32.71
CA PRO A 465 12.92 -4.72 31.26
C PRO A 465 12.62 -6.13 30.72
N ARG A 466 12.51 -7.16 31.58
CA ARG A 466 12.34 -8.56 31.17
C ARG A 466 11.14 -8.84 30.26
N PRO A 467 9.93 -8.31 30.48
CA PRO A 467 8.78 -8.60 29.62
C PRO A 467 8.99 -8.09 28.19
N LEU A 468 9.53 -6.87 28.05
CA LEU A 468 9.85 -6.28 26.76
C LEU A 468 10.99 -7.05 26.09
N ALA A 469 12.06 -7.36 26.83
CA ALA A 469 13.20 -8.12 26.34
C ALA A 469 12.82 -9.53 25.90
N ARG A 470 11.97 -10.24 26.64
CA ARG A 470 11.48 -11.58 26.25
C ARG A 470 10.63 -11.52 24.98
N ARG A 471 9.72 -10.54 24.87
CA ARG A 471 8.90 -10.37 23.66
C ARG A 471 9.77 -9.99 22.47
N GLY A 472 10.71 -9.06 22.65
CA GLY A 472 11.70 -8.68 21.65
C GLY A 472 12.52 -9.88 21.18
N ALA A 473 13.13 -10.63 22.10
CA ALA A 473 13.92 -11.82 21.78
C ALA A 473 13.12 -12.85 20.95
N TYR A 474 11.88 -13.15 21.38
CA TYR A 474 11.01 -14.07 20.65
C TYR A 474 10.66 -13.54 19.26
N THR A 475 10.20 -12.30 19.14
CA THR A 475 9.78 -11.74 17.84
C THR A 475 10.96 -11.60 16.88
N ASN A 476 12.12 -11.13 17.34
CA ASN A 476 13.30 -10.98 16.48
C ASN A 476 13.80 -12.34 15.96
N LEU A 477 13.83 -13.39 16.79
CA LEU A 477 14.34 -14.71 16.37
C LEU A 477 13.31 -15.51 15.56
N VAL A 478 12.02 -15.45 15.94
CA VAL A 478 10.97 -16.31 15.36
C VAL A 478 10.25 -15.66 14.19
N TRP A 479 10.19 -14.33 14.14
CA TRP A 479 9.45 -13.61 13.10
C TRP A 479 10.31 -12.63 12.30
N GLY A 480 11.52 -12.29 12.78
CA GLY A 480 12.40 -11.34 12.11
C GLY A 480 11.87 -9.91 12.15
N ASP A 481 11.31 -9.51 13.29
CA ASP A 481 10.65 -8.22 13.47
C ASP A 481 10.78 -7.70 14.93
N PHE A 482 10.26 -6.50 15.18
CA PHE A 482 10.24 -5.80 16.47
C PHE A 482 11.64 -5.47 17.00
N VAL A 483 12.44 -4.86 16.12
CA VAL A 483 13.83 -4.48 16.39
C VAL A 483 13.92 -3.35 17.42
N GLU A 484 12.87 -2.53 17.53
CA GLU A 484 12.73 -1.41 18.46
C GLU A 484 12.79 -1.84 19.93
N ALA A 485 12.55 -3.12 20.22
CA ALA A 485 12.61 -3.67 21.57
C ALA A 485 13.97 -3.46 22.24
N CYS A 486 15.06 -3.34 21.48
CA CYS A 486 16.39 -3.08 22.03
C CYS A 486 16.75 -1.58 22.10
N TYR A 487 16.02 -0.67 21.44
CA TYR A 487 16.44 0.73 21.32
C TYR A 487 16.58 1.46 22.66
N PRO A 488 15.62 1.34 23.61
CA PRO A 488 15.80 1.95 24.93
C PRO A 488 17.07 1.45 25.63
N LEU A 489 17.39 0.17 25.49
CA LEU A 489 18.54 -0.46 26.15
C LEU A 489 19.87 0.03 25.57
N VAL A 490 19.91 0.24 24.26
CA VAL A 490 21.11 0.66 23.50
C VAL A 490 21.36 2.16 23.64
N GLN A 491 20.33 3.01 23.49
CA GLN A 491 20.47 4.47 23.47
C GLN A 491 21.02 5.07 24.77
N HIS A 492 20.85 4.37 25.89
CA HIS A 492 21.36 4.79 27.20
C HIS A 492 22.78 4.30 27.50
N SER A 493 23.51 3.69 26.55
CA SER A 493 24.89 3.24 26.78
C SER A 493 25.76 3.38 25.54
N VAL A 494 26.82 4.20 25.66
CA VAL A 494 27.84 4.36 24.61
C VAL A 494 28.56 3.05 24.33
N PHE A 495 28.87 2.29 25.39
CA PHE A 495 29.51 0.98 25.26
C PHE A 495 28.63 0.01 24.47
N LEU A 496 27.34 -0.10 24.80
CA LEU A 496 26.44 -1.00 24.10
C LEU A 496 26.16 -0.53 22.67
N THR A 497 26.03 0.78 22.46
CA THR A 497 25.92 1.38 21.11
C THR A 497 27.14 1.05 20.26
N GLY A 498 28.34 1.16 20.83
CA GLY A 498 29.59 0.79 20.16
C GLY A 498 29.64 -0.69 19.80
N ALA A 499 29.20 -1.57 20.71
CA ALA A 499 29.12 -3.02 20.45
C ALA A 499 28.12 -3.36 19.33
N VAL A 500 26.96 -2.69 19.30
CA VAL A 500 25.95 -2.85 18.25
C VAL A 500 26.48 -2.42 16.88
N TYR A 501 27.13 -1.27 16.78
CA TYR A 501 27.73 -0.81 15.52
C TYR A 501 28.94 -1.66 15.09
N ALA A 502 29.75 -2.12 16.04
CA ALA A 502 30.84 -3.05 15.76
C ALA A 502 30.30 -4.39 15.22
N ALA A 503 29.25 -4.94 15.84
CA ALA A 503 28.60 -6.17 15.40
C ALA A 503 28.02 -6.03 13.99
N SER A 504 27.36 -4.90 13.71
CA SER A 504 26.84 -4.58 12.38
C SER A 504 27.97 -4.47 11.34
N THR A 505 29.04 -3.75 11.66
CA THR A 505 30.22 -3.61 10.78
C THR A 505 30.87 -4.96 10.48
N LEU A 506 31.14 -5.76 11.51
CA LEU A 506 31.84 -7.04 11.37
C LEU A 506 31.00 -8.08 10.64
N SER A 507 29.69 -8.14 10.91
CA SER A 507 28.78 -9.03 10.18
C SER A 507 28.65 -8.61 8.71
N THR A 508 28.52 -7.31 8.40
CA THR A 508 28.54 -6.81 7.01
C THR A 508 29.86 -7.12 6.30
N ALA A 509 31.00 -7.00 6.99
CA ALA A 509 32.30 -7.34 6.41
C ALA A 509 32.38 -8.82 6.00
N VAL A 510 31.86 -9.73 6.84
CA VAL A 510 31.77 -11.16 6.50
C VAL A 510 30.85 -11.40 5.30
N LEU A 511 29.69 -10.72 5.26
CA LEU A 511 28.76 -10.83 4.12
C LEU A 511 29.40 -10.33 2.81
N LEU A 512 30.15 -9.23 2.85
CA LEU A 512 30.88 -8.68 1.68
C LEU A 512 32.02 -9.59 1.22
N GLN A 513 32.71 -10.26 2.15
CA GLN A 513 33.83 -11.13 1.83
C GLN A 513 33.39 -12.45 1.19
N GLU A 514 32.31 -13.01 1.70
CA GLU A 514 31.90 -14.38 1.42
C GLU A 514 30.58 -14.47 0.63
N GLY A 515 30.08 -13.34 0.13
CA GLY A 515 28.92 -13.29 -0.77
C GLY A 515 27.60 -13.70 -0.13
N GLY A 516 27.34 -13.29 1.12
CA GLY A 516 26.13 -13.67 1.85
C GLY A 516 24.90 -12.86 1.42
N ARG A 517 23.85 -13.54 0.93
CA ARG A 517 22.56 -12.93 0.55
C ARG A 517 21.40 -13.62 1.26
N SER A 518 20.37 -12.85 1.62
CA SER A 518 19.19 -13.34 2.35
C SER A 518 18.00 -12.40 2.10
N SER A 519 17.01 -12.35 2.98
CA SER A 519 15.87 -11.43 2.88
C SER A 519 15.58 -10.76 4.23
N ALA A 520 15.06 -9.55 4.16
CA ALA A 520 14.51 -8.85 5.32
C ALA A 520 13.13 -9.41 5.71
N TYR A 521 12.67 -9.12 6.93
CA TYR A 521 11.35 -9.55 7.44
C TYR A 521 11.09 -11.06 7.37
N MET A 522 12.09 -11.85 7.75
CA MET A 522 11.99 -13.30 7.80
C MET A 522 12.43 -13.85 9.17
N PRO A 523 11.77 -14.92 9.67
CA PRO A 523 12.24 -15.71 10.80
C PRO A 523 13.72 -16.10 10.67
N ALA A 524 14.48 -16.10 11.77
CA ALA A 524 15.90 -16.44 11.74
C ALA A 524 16.22 -17.80 11.08
N PRO A 525 15.45 -18.88 11.32
CA PRO A 525 15.67 -20.15 10.63
C PRO A 525 15.47 -20.04 9.12
N LEU A 526 14.51 -19.23 8.67
CA LEU A 526 14.17 -19.06 7.27
C LEU A 526 15.20 -18.16 6.56
N SER A 527 15.65 -17.08 7.19
CA SER A 527 16.72 -16.22 6.68
C SER A 527 18.04 -16.98 6.50
N LEU A 528 18.38 -17.86 7.47
CA LEU A 528 19.55 -18.73 7.38
C LEU A 528 19.38 -19.83 6.33
N TRP A 529 18.19 -20.44 6.24
CA TRP A 529 17.89 -21.41 5.20
C TRP A 529 17.99 -20.76 3.82
N LEU A 530 17.47 -19.54 3.62
CA LEU A 530 17.55 -18.81 2.36
C LEU A 530 19.01 -18.53 1.95
N ALA A 531 19.87 -18.24 2.93
CA ALA A 531 21.25 -17.83 2.69
C ALA A 531 22.24 -18.98 2.40
N SER A 532 21.81 -20.24 2.47
CA SER A 532 22.73 -21.38 2.55
C SER A 532 23.33 -21.91 1.24
N HIS A 533 22.96 -21.41 0.04
CA HIS A 533 23.50 -21.97 -1.22
C HIS A 533 23.68 -20.95 -2.35
N VAL A 534 24.60 -19.99 -2.20
CA VAL A 534 25.36 -19.48 -3.35
C VAL A 534 26.67 -20.28 -3.35
N GLU A 535 27.00 -20.92 -4.47
CA GLU A 535 27.99 -22.01 -4.64
C GLU A 535 29.44 -21.74 -4.13
N GLU A 536 29.70 -20.60 -3.48
CA GLU A 536 31.02 -20.21 -2.95
C GLU A 536 31.00 -19.83 -1.45
N GLY A 537 29.84 -19.84 -0.77
CA GLY A 537 29.65 -19.17 0.53
C GLY A 537 28.92 -19.95 1.64
N GLU A 538 28.97 -21.30 1.65
CA GLU A 538 28.18 -22.18 2.55
C GLU A 538 28.28 -21.86 4.07
N GLY A 539 29.22 -21.01 4.48
CA GLY A 539 29.44 -20.59 5.85
C GLY A 539 29.11 -19.13 6.21
N SER A 540 28.80 -18.26 5.25
CA SER A 540 28.89 -16.82 5.48
C SER A 540 27.78 -16.25 6.33
N ALA A 541 26.54 -16.64 6.03
CA ALA A 541 25.38 -16.16 6.75
C ALA A 541 25.35 -16.65 8.21
N TRP A 542 25.84 -17.87 8.51
CA TRP A 542 25.91 -18.33 9.91
C TRP A 542 27.00 -17.58 10.68
N ARG A 543 28.18 -17.36 10.09
CA ARG A 543 29.27 -16.58 10.71
C ARG A 543 28.84 -15.16 10.98
N ALA A 544 28.28 -14.48 9.98
CA ALA A 544 27.76 -13.13 10.10
C ALA A 544 26.67 -13.07 11.18
N SER A 545 25.77 -14.06 11.22
CA SER A 545 24.70 -14.13 12.22
C SER A 545 25.21 -14.32 13.64
N LEU A 546 26.22 -15.17 13.83
CA LEU A 546 26.83 -15.37 15.15
C LEU A 546 27.56 -14.13 15.65
N ILE A 547 28.22 -13.39 14.76
CA ILE A 547 28.87 -12.11 15.11
C ILE A 547 27.79 -11.09 15.49
N ALA A 548 26.77 -10.94 14.64
CA ALA A 548 25.68 -9.98 14.83
C ALA A 548 24.91 -10.20 16.14
N PHE A 549 24.63 -11.46 16.49
CA PHE A 549 23.98 -11.81 17.75
C PHE A 549 24.97 -11.79 18.94
N GLY A 550 26.13 -12.41 18.78
CA GLY A 550 27.05 -12.75 19.86
C GLY A 550 27.76 -11.54 20.47
N LEU A 551 28.13 -10.54 19.65
CA LEU A 551 28.80 -9.32 20.14
C LEU A 551 27.87 -8.48 21.04
N PRO A 552 26.66 -8.07 20.60
CA PRO A 552 25.75 -7.31 21.45
C PRO A 552 25.26 -8.12 22.65
N PHE A 553 25.07 -9.43 22.50
CA PHE A 553 24.75 -10.34 23.60
C PHE A 553 25.83 -10.32 24.69
N SER A 554 27.08 -10.56 24.30
CA SER A 554 28.21 -10.59 25.24
C SER A 554 28.46 -9.22 25.86
N ALA A 555 28.40 -8.14 25.09
CA ALA A 555 28.55 -6.78 25.60
C ALA A 555 27.45 -6.44 26.61
N THR A 556 26.20 -6.85 26.35
CA THR A 556 25.08 -6.63 27.27
C THR A 556 25.25 -7.44 28.55
N LEU A 557 25.66 -8.72 28.46
CA LEU A 557 25.95 -9.54 29.65
C LEU A 557 27.10 -8.95 30.47
N LEU A 558 28.18 -8.49 29.82
CA LEU A 558 29.31 -7.86 30.48
C LEU A 558 28.89 -6.58 31.18
N ARG A 559 28.17 -5.67 30.51
CA ARG A 559 27.63 -4.44 31.09
C ARG A 559 26.76 -4.74 32.30
N ASN A 560 25.76 -5.61 32.13
CA ASN A 560 24.77 -5.88 33.18
C ASN A 560 25.39 -6.65 34.34
N GLY A 561 26.37 -7.51 34.07
CA GLY A 561 27.17 -8.21 35.07
C GLY A 561 28.08 -7.27 35.84
N TRP A 562 28.79 -6.37 35.16
CA TRP A 562 29.69 -5.38 35.75
C TRP A 562 28.96 -4.44 36.72
N HIS A 563 27.75 -4.02 36.36
CA HIS A 563 26.88 -3.24 37.24
C HIS A 563 26.54 -3.97 38.55
N ARG A 564 26.39 -5.31 38.53
CA ARG A 564 26.16 -6.10 39.76
C ARG A 564 27.36 -6.17 40.68
N PHE A 565 28.56 -5.94 40.17
CA PHE A 565 29.82 -5.95 40.93
C PHE A 565 30.30 -4.54 41.35
N GLY A 566 29.42 -3.53 41.27
CA GLY A 566 29.71 -2.17 41.75
C GLY A 566 30.53 -1.31 40.80
N GLY A 567 30.64 -1.70 39.52
CA GLY A 567 31.25 -0.86 38.50
C GLY A 567 30.37 0.33 38.14
N TRP A 568 30.95 1.53 38.16
CA TRP A 568 30.27 2.79 37.81
C TRP A 568 30.17 2.99 36.29
N GLU A 569 29.08 3.63 35.84
CA GLU A 569 28.89 4.19 34.49
C GLU A 569 29.88 5.32 34.19
#